data_AF-A0A2A4SAS0-F1
#
_entry.id   AF-A0A2A4SAS0-F1
#
_cell.length_a   1.000
_cell.length_b   1.000
_cell.length_c   1.000
_cell.angle_alpha   90.00
_cell.angle_beta   90.00
_cell.angle_gamma   90.00
#
_symmetry.space_group_name_H-M   'P 1'
#
loop_
_entity.id
_entity.type
_entity.pdbx_description
1 polymer ?
#
loop_
_entity_poly.entity_id
_entity_poly.type
_entity_poly.pdbx_seq_one_letter_code
_entity_poly.pdbx_strand_id
1 'polypeptide(L)'
;MVTYFDSANSLNCTSGGSGICSWAANWVIGSGDLVDPGERVEMIVTLSSLTPLLGKNTEFTIEVRPNKGAVVVVNRTIPGEVKAVMELY
;
A
#
# COMPACT_ATOMS: atom_id res chain seq x y z
N MET A 1 3.96 -11.29 1.15
CA MET A 1 4.18 -10.63 -0.15
C MET A 1 3.16 -9.52 -0.31
N VAL A 2 3.59 -8.32 -0.73
CA VAL A 2 2.71 -7.18 -1.01
C VAL A 2 2.79 -6.88 -2.50
N THR A 3 1.64 -6.74 -3.14
CA THR A 3 1.55 -6.47 -4.58
C THR A 3 0.64 -5.28 -4.82
N TYR A 4 1.07 -4.40 -5.71
CA TYR A 4 0.31 -3.29 -6.24
C TYR A 4 -0.08 -3.59 -7.69
N PHE A 5 -1.31 -3.29 -8.07
CA PHE A 5 -1.69 -3.30 -9.49
C PHE A 5 -2.76 -2.27 -9.81
N ASP A 6 -2.68 -1.73 -11.02
CA ASP A 6 -3.66 -0.86 -11.67
C ASP A 6 -3.89 -1.35 -13.12
N SER A 7 -4.54 -0.55 -13.98
CA SER A 7 -4.77 -0.93 -15.39
C SER A 7 -3.50 -1.06 -16.25
N ALA A 8 -2.38 -0.46 -15.84
CA ALA A 8 -1.13 -0.36 -16.60
C ALA A 8 0.07 -1.03 -15.90
N ASN A 9 0.05 -1.15 -14.58
CA ASN A 9 1.15 -1.62 -13.75
C ASN A 9 0.74 -2.85 -12.93
N SER A 10 1.67 -3.78 -12.77
CA SER A 10 1.59 -4.86 -11.78
C SER A 10 2.97 -5.03 -11.16
N LEU A 11 3.09 -4.69 -9.88
CA LEU A 11 4.36 -4.53 -9.18
C LEU A 11 4.38 -5.35 -7.90
N ASN A 12 5.47 -6.09 -7.71
CA ASN A 12 5.78 -6.72 -6.44
C ASN A 12 6.55 -5.71 -5.57
N CYS A 13 6.02 -5.38 -4.41
CA CYS A 13 6.59 -4.37 -3.54
C CYS A 13 7.66 -4.98 -2.63
N THR A 14 8.81 -4.31 -2.53
CA THR A 14 9.95 -4.74 -1.72
C THR A 14 9.84 -4.21 -0.29
N SER A 15 10.22 -5.01 0.70
CA SER A 15 10.30 -4.53 2.09
C SER A 15 11.53 -3.64 2.28
N GLY A 16 11.42 -2.56 3.05
CA GLY A 16 12.56 -1.71 3.42
C GLY A 16 12.70 -0.40 2.66
N GLY A 17 11.62 0.08 2.02
CA GLY A 17 11.48 1.50 1.63
C GLY A 17 12.25 1.98 0.39
N SER A 18 12.86 1.08 -0.39
CA SER A 18 13.57 1.44 -1.63
C SER A 18 12.96 0.76 -2.85
N GLY A 19 12.82 1.51 -3.95
CA GLY A 19 12.29 1.03 -5.23
C GLY A 19 10.98 1.68 -5.68
N ILE A 20 10.50 1.28 -6.85
CA ILE A 20 9.28 1.80 -7.50
C ILE A 20 8.03 1.49 -6.67
N CYS A 21 7.97 0.28 -6.09
CA CYS A 21 7.02 -0.05 -5.03
C CYS A 21 7.76 -0.62 -3.84
N SER A 22 7.56 -0.04 -2.67
CA SER A 22 8.09 -0.57 -1.42
C SER A 22 7.04 -0.56 -0.33
N TRP A 23 7.25 -1.35 0.72
CA TRP A 23 6.37 -1.37 1.87
C TRP A 23 7.14 -1.48 3.19
N ALA A 24 6.50 -0.99 4.25
CA ALA A 24 6.93 -1.13 5.63
C ALA A 24 5.71 -1.43 6.51
N ALA A 25 5.96 -2.06 7.65
CA ALA A 25 4.94 -2.33 8.65
C ALA A 25 5.42 -1.85 10.01
N ASN A 26 4.50 -1.25 10.77
CA ASN A 26 4.74 -0.79 12.13
C ASN A 26 3.65 -1.36 13.05
N TRP A 27 4.06 -2.09 14.08
CA TRP A 27 3.13 -2.57 15.09
C TRP A 27 2.67 -1.40 15.97
N VAL A 28 1.38 -1.09 15.92
CA VAL A 28 0.76 -0.05 16.75
C VAL A 28 0.36 -0.65 18.09
N ILE A 29 -0.21 -1.86 18.08
CA ILE A 29 -0.55 -2.66 19.27
C ILE A 29 -0.23 -4.11 18.93
N GLY A 30 0.57 -4.79 19.76
CA GLY A 30 0.93 -6.19 19.55
C GLY A 30 2.28 -6.40 18.86
N SER A 31 2.55 -7.65 18.48
CA SER A 31 3.78 -8.05 17.77
C SER A 31 3.69 -9.49 17.28
N GLY A 32 4.35 -9.81 16.16
CA GLY A 32 4.49 -11.20 15.71
C GLY A 32 4.37 -11.34 14.20
N ASP A 33 4.03 -12.54 13.76
CA ASP A 33 3.84 -12.89 12.33
C ASP A 33 2.38 -12.75 11.87
N LEU A 34 1.43 -12.72 12.80
CA LEU A 34 -0.02 -12.64 12.57
C LEU A 34 -0.60 -11.54 13.46
N VAL A 35 -1.70 -10.96 13.01
CA VAL A 35 -2.46 -9.96 13.78
C VAL A 35 -3.56 -10.69 14.54
N ASP A 36 -3.45 -10.73 15.86
CA ASP A 36 -4.44 -11.33 16.73
C ASP A 36 -5.60 -10.37 17.07
N PRO A 37 -6.76 -10.87 17.54
CA PRO A 37 -7.86 -10.00 17.93
C PRO A 37 -7.46 -8.96 18.98
N GLY A 38 -7.64 -7.68 18.66
CA GLY A 38 -7.26 -6.56 19.51
C GLY A 38 -5.90 -5.94 19.19
N GLU A 39 -5.09 -6.60 18.36
CA GLU A 39 -3.84 -6.06 17.84
C GLU A 39 -4.07 -5.15 16.62
N ARG A 40 -3.07 -4.34 16.31
CA ARG A 40 -3.10 -3.42 15.17
C ARG A 40 -1.70 -3.24 14.60
N VAL A 41 -1.60 -3.42 13.30
CA VAL A 41 -0.41 -3.11 12.51
C VAL A 41 -0.78 -2.04 11.48
N GLU A 42 0.06 -1.02 11.38
CA GLU A 42 0.02 -0.05 10.30
C GLU A 42 0.93 -0.52 9.17
N MET A 43 0.43 -0.50 7.94
CA MET A 43 1.22 -0.85 6.77
C MET A 43 1.29 0.34 5.83
N ILE A 44 2.51 0.75 5.49
CA ILE A 44 2.81 1.87 4.61
C ILE A 44 3.30 1.29 3.29
N VAL A 45 2.62 1.63 2.19
CA VAL A 45 3.03 1.26 0.83
C VAL A 45 3.42 2.53 0.09
N THR A 46 4.68 2.59 -0.33
CA THR A 46 5.25 3.74 -1.04
C THR A 46 5.38 3.40 -2.51
N LEU A 47 4.68 4.18 -3.34
CA LEU A 47 4.74 4.10 -4.80
C LEU A 47 5.54 5.31 -5.30
N SER A 48 6.65 5.07 -5.98
CA SER A 48 7.51 6.12 -6.53
C SER A 48 7.76 5.87 -8.02
N SER A 49 7.76 6.94 -8.82
CA SER A 49 8.13 6.87 -10.24
C SER A 49 7.34 5.83 -11.06
N LEU A 50 6.06 5.62 -10.75
CA LEU A 50 5.18 4.79 -11.56
C LEU A 50 5.15 5.31 -13.01
N THR A 51 5.15 4.39 -13.97
CA THR A 51 5.11 4.74 -15.39
C THR A 51 4.07 3.87 -16.09
N PRO A 52 2.87 4.40 -16.38
CA PRO A 52 2.43 5.78 -16.15
C PRO A 52 2.23 6.12 -14.66
N LEU A 53 2.33 7.41 -14.33
CA LEU A 53 2.01 7.90 -12.98
C LEU A 53 0.54 7.64 -12.65
N LEU A 54 0.27 7.36 -11.38
CA LEU A 54 -1.08 7.14 -10.89
C LEU A 54 -1.91 8.43 -11.03
N GLY A 55 -2.95 8.39 -11.86
CA GLY A 55 -3.74 9.53 -12.27
C GLY A 55 -5.10 9.64 -11.60
N LYS A 56 -5.82 10.72 -11.91
CA LYS A 56 -7.21 10.94 -11.50
C LYS A 56 -8.11 9.83 -12.02
N ASN A 57 -9.08 9.41 -11.21
CA ASN A 57 -10.05 8.35 -11.54
C ASN A 57 -9.41 7.00 -11.87
N THR A 58 -8.15 6.77 -11.49
CA THR A 58 -7.49 5.48 -11.67
C THR A 58 -7.83 4.58 -10.49
N GLU A 59 -8.38 3.41 -10.79
CA GLU A 59 -8.55 2.32 -9.82
C GLU A 59 -7.22 1.61 -9.63
N PHE A 60 -6.90 1.31 -8.37
CA PHE A 60 -5.72 0.54 -8.01
C PHE A 60 -6.05 -0.39 -6.85
N THR A 61 -5.32 -1.49 -6.79
CA THR A 61 -5.46 -2.48 -5.73
C THR A 61 -4.11 -2.74 -5.07
N ILE A 62 -4.13 -2.87 -3.75
CA ILE A 62 -3.03 -3.40 -2.95
C ILE A 62 -3.49 -4.74 -2.39
N GLU A 63 -2.72 -5.78 -2.64
CA GLU A 63 -2.97 -7.11 -2.11
C GLU A 63 -1.81 -7.52 -1.18
N VAL A 64 -2.17 -7.93 0.04
CA VAL A 64 -1.25 -8.41 1.07
C VAL A 64 -1.48 -9.89 1.27
N ARG A 65 -0.51 -10.69 0.85
CA ARG A 65 -0.49 -12.14 1.04
C ARG A 65 0.46 -12.51 2.17
N PRO A 66 -0.03 -12.76 3.39
CA PRO A 66 0.82 -13.28 4.45
C PRO A 66 1.21 -14.75 4.16
N ASN A 67 2.30 -15.23 4.78
CA ASN A 67 2.72 -16.63 4.63
C ASN A 67 1.74 -17.60 5.33
N LYS A 68 0.95 -17.09 6.27
CA LYS A 68 -0.08 -17.81 7.03
C LYS A 68 -1.29 -16.89 7.19
N GLY A 69 -2.50 -17.45 7.15
CA GLY A 69 -3.74 -16.70 7.33
C GLY A 69 -4.35 -16.19 6.02
N ALA A 70 -5.25 -15.22 6.13
CA ALA A 70 -6.05 -14.72 5.03
C ALA A 70 -5.35 -13.60 4.24
N VAL A 71 -5.67 -13.52 2.95
CA VAL A 71 -5.22 -12.42 2.08
C VAL A 71 -6.05 -11.17 2.35
N VAL A 72 -5.39 -10.01 2.46
CA VAL A 72 -6.06 -8.70 2.58
C VAL A 72 -6.00 -8.00 1.23
N VAL A 73 -7.15 -7.55 0.73
CA VAL A 73 -7.27 -6.81 -0.54
C VAL A 73 -7.84 -5.44 -0.26
N VAL A 74 -7.10 -4.40 -0.68
CA VAL A 74 -7.52 -3.00 -0.57
C VAL A 74 -7.73 -2.47 -1.99
N ASN A 75 -8.99 -2.27 -2.36
CA ASN A 75 -9.36 -1.64 -3.62
C ASN A 75 -9.76 -0.17 -3.38
N ARG A 76 -9.18 0.74 -4.16
CA ARG A 76 -9.42 2.18 -4.09
C ARG A 76 -9.35 2.81 -5.48
N THR A 77 -10.01 3.96 -5.61
CA THR A 77 -9.94 4.80 -6.81
C THR A 77 -9.40 6.17 -6.43
N ILE A 78 -8.40 6.67 -7.17
CA ILE A 78 -7.93 8.05 -6.99
C ILE A 78 -9.07 9.00 -7.36
N PRO A 79 -9.42 9.97 -6.50
CA PRO A 79 -10.50 10.90 -6.80
C PRO A 79 -10.21 11.74 -8.05
N GLY A 80 -11.26 12.23 -8.70
CA GLY A 80 -11.16 13.12 -9.88
C GLY A 80 -10.42 14.44 -9.59
N GLU A 81 -10.22 14.77 -8.33
CA GLU A 81 -9.40 15.89 -7.90
C GLU A 81 -8.63 15.49 -6.62
N VAL A 82 -7.30 15.52 -6.71
CA VAL A 82 -6.41 15.46 -5.55
C VAL A 82 -5.92 16.88 -5.33
N LYS A 83 -6.50 17.58 -4.35
CA LYS A 83 -5.99 18.89 -3.95
C LYS A 83 -4.73 18.65 -3.13
N ALA A 84 -3.60 19.19 -3.58
CA ALA A 84 -2.40 19.22 -2.75
C ALA A 84 -2.75 19.96 -1.47
N VAL A 85 -2.59 19.31 -0.32
CA VAL A 85 -2.69 19.99 0.98
C VAL A 85 -1.42 20.85 1.07
N MET A 86 -1.52 22.15 0.82
CA MET A 86 -0.45 23.08 1.22
C MET A 86 -0.53 23.24 2.73
N GLU A 87 0.34 22.53 3.47
CA GLU A 87 0.68 22.94 4.84
C GLU A 87 1.61 24.15 4.76
N LEU A 88 1.10 25.32 5.16
CA LEU A 88 1.89 26.51 5.43
C LEU A 88 2.00 26.65 6.95
N TYR A 89 3.16 26.35 7.51
CA TYR A 89 3.58 26.85 8.82
C TYR A 89 5.02 27.36 8.74
#